data_AF-Q3MHW5-F1
#
_entry.id   AF-Q3MHW5-F1
#
_cell.length_a   1.000
_cell.length_b   1.000
_cell.length_c   1.000
_cell.angle_alpha   90.00
_cell.angle_beta   90.00
_cell.angle_gamma   90.00
#
_symmetry.space_group_name_H-M   'P 1'
#
loop_
_entity.id
_entity.type
_entity.pdbx_description
1 polymer ?
#
loop_
_entity_poly.entity_id
_entity_poly.type
_entity_poly.pdbx_seq_one_letter_code
_entity_poly.pdbx_strand_id
1 'polypeptide(L)'
;VKRLRAHPAYHSFNNKWNLPVYFQIRFREIAGSLEAALTDILEDAPAGSPYRLLASHRTWSSLQRCWSDKMFLPLLAHRLWRLTLQILARYSIFVKELLLRPISNESAKDVKKPLVTGSKDLSITQGNCEDQASGPSETKPIVSVSSTQLVYVVTDLHRLQEQLPELLETIKPKLEVMGFKNFSSISAALEDSQLSLSACVPALSEKITQDLSESCFSHLKSALEVPRLYRRTNKEVPVTASSYVDSALKPLYQLQSRHKDKLKQATIRQWLEATLSESTHKYYETVSDVLNSVRKMEESLKRLKQARRTTPASPAGLSGGGMSDDDKIRRQLALDVAYLGEQIEKMGLRTKDIRSFPALAELVAAAKDQATAEQP
;
A
#
# COMPACT_ATOMS: atom_id res chain seq x y z
N VAL A 1 45.98 41.61 -8.67
CA VAL A 1 45.51 40.22 -8.37
C VAL A 1 46.57 39.14 -8.59
N LYS A 2 47.23 39.04 -9.76
CA LYS A 2 48.26 37.98 -10.01
C LYS A 2 49.43 37.99 -9.02
N ARG A 3 50.00 39.16 -8.69
CA ARG A 3 51.08 39.29 -7.68
C ARG A 3 50.65 38.86 -6.27
N LEU A 4 49.42 39.17 -5.86
CA LEU A 4 48.87 38.76 -4.56
C LEU A 4 48.77 37.23 -4.48
N ARG A 5 48.24 36.58 -5.52
CA ARG A 5 48.05 35.12 -5.56
C ARG A 5 49.36 34.32 -5.65
N ALA A 6 50.45 34.95 -6.10
CA ALA A 6 51.79 34.36 -6.16
C ALA A 6 52.61 34.61 -4.88
N HIS A 7 52.12 35.41 -3.94
CA HIS A 7 52.86 35.75 -2.74
C HIS A 7 52.86 34.56 -1.76
N PRO A 8 53.99 34.21 -1.12
CA PRO A 8 54.07 33.08 -0.19
C PRO A 8 53.03 33.13 0.94
N ALA A 9 52.76 34.33 1.47
CA ALA A 9 51.73 34.52 2.50
C ALA A 9 50.31 34.13 2.02
N TYR A 10 50.00 34.32 0.74
CA TYR A 10 48.73 33.88 0.15
C TYR A 10 48.66 32.35 0.08
N HIS A 11 49.74 31.69 -0.29
CA HIS A 11 49.83 30.22 -0.28
C HIS A 11 49.73 29.66 1.15
N SER A 12 50.46 30.24 2.12
CA SER A 12 50.37 29.86 3.53
C SER A 12 48.96 30.07 4.09
N PHE A 13 48.27 31.15 3.70
CA PHE A 13 46.88 31.38 4.06
C PHE A 13 45.96 30.32 3.44
N ASN A 14 46.09 30.05 2.13
CA ASN A 14 45.25 29.07 1.44
C ASN A 14 45.45 27.64 1.96
N ASN A 15 46.66 27.29 2.42
CA ASN A 15 46.96 26.00 3.04
C ASN A 15 46.23 25.77 4.37
N LYS A 16 45.75 26.83 5.04
CA LYS A 16 44.89 26.70 6.22
C LYS A 16 43.47 26.23 5.86
N TRP A 17 43.08 26.33 4.60
CA TRP A 17 41.75 25.96 4.10
C TRP A 17 41.82 24.66 3.29
N ASN A 18 41.95 23.54 3.98
CA ASN A 18 41.98 22.22 3.36
C ASN A 18 40.57 21.83 2.88
N LEU A 19 40.24 22.18 1.63
CA LEU A 19 38.95 21.92 1.00
C LEU A 19 38.58 20.42 0.95
N PRO A 20 39.51 19.48 0.67
CA PRO A 20 39.24 18.06 0.81
C PRO A 20 38.76 17.66 2.21
N VAL A 21 39.44 18.11 3.27
CA VAL A 21 39.06 17.81 4.67
C VAL A 21 37.71 18.44 5.00
N TYR A 22 37.50 19.70 4.59
CA TYR A 22 36.20 20.36 4.74
C TYR A 22 35.08 19.55 4.07
N PHE A 23 35.27 19.14 2.81
CA PHE A 23 34.28 18.33 2.10
C PHE A 23 34.05 17.00 2.79
N GLN A 24 35.09 16.34 3.30
CA GLN A 24 34.96 15.06 4.01
C GLN A 24 34.12 15.20 5.28
N ILE A 25 34.31 16.27 6.05
CA ILE A 25 33.50 16.57 7.24
C ILE A 25 32.04 16.80 6.83
N ARG A 26 31.79 17.66 5.82
CA ARG A 26 30.44 17.95 5.32
C ARG A 26 29.75 16.73 4.71
N PHE A 27 30.48 15.91 3.97
CA PHE A 27 29.99 14.65 3.42
C PHE A 27 29.56 13.72 4.56
N ARG A 28 30.38 13.55 5.59
CA ARG A 28 30.05 12.69 6.74
C ARG A 28 28.84 13.21 7.51
N GLU A 29 28.72 14.53 7.68
CA GLU A 29 27.53 15.15 8.31
C GLU A 29 26.26 14.83 7.53
N ILE A 30 26.27 15.01 6.20
CA ILE A 30 25.09 14.78 5.36
C ILE A 30 24.79 13.29 5.21
N ALA A 31 25.76 12.51 4.74
CA ALA A 31 25.58 11.08 4.50
C ALA A 31 25.28 10.34 5.80
N GLY A 32 25.95 10.69 6.91
CA GLY A 32 25.67 10.11 8.22
C GLY A 32 24.26 10.42 8.70
N SER A 33 23.79 11.66 8.56
CA SER A 33 22.41 12.02 8.90
C SER A 33 21.37 11.36 7.99
N LEU A 34 21.71 11.10 6.73
CA LEU A 34 20.84 10.41 5.79
C LEU A 34 20.73 8.92 6.17
N GLU A 35 21.86 8.22 6.30
CA GLU A 35 21.87 6.79 6.65
C GLU A 35 21.21 6.52 8.01
N ALA A 36 21.37 7.42 8.99
CA ALA A 36 20.69 7.33 10.27
C ALA A 36 19.16 7.43 10.17
N ALA A 37 18.63 7.92 9.05
CA ALA A 37 17.20 8.00 8.78
C ALA A 37 16.71 6.95 7.76
N LEU A 38 17.61 6.35 6.99
CA LEU A 38 17.33 5.23 6.07
C LEU A 38 17.46 3.90 6.83
N THR A 39 16.73 3.77 7.93
CA THR A 39 16.75 2.60 8.79
C THR A 39 15.67 1.59 8.41
N ASP A 40 15.69 0.44 9.06
CA ASP A 40 14.65 -0.55 8.85
C ASP A 40 13.28 -0.11 9.39
N ILE A 41 13.24 0.81 10.35
CA ILE A 41 11.99 1.30 10.96
C ILE A 41 11.60 2.62 10.29
N LEU A 42 10.44 2.65 9.66
CA LEU A 42 9.92 3.86 9.03
C LEU A 42 9.31 4.79 10.09
N GLU A 43 10.06 5.85 10.41
CA GLU A 43 9.65 6.91 11.32
C GLU A 43 8.88 8.03 10.60
N ASP A 44 7.97 8.67 11.34
CA ASP A 44 7.23 9.84 10.86
C ASP A 44 8.14 11.07 10.77
N ALA A 45 7.87 11.91 9.77
CA ALA A 45 8.56 13.17 9.57
C ALA A 45 8.21 14.18 10.69
N PRO A 46 9.11 15.14 10.98
CA PRO A 46 8.85 16.17 11.97
C PRO A 46 7.64 17.05 11.60
N ALA A 47 6.98 17.62 12.61
CA ALA A 47 5.83 18.51 12.42
C ALA A 47 6.16 19.68 11.48
N GLY A 48 5.28 19.94 10.51
CA GLY A 48 5.48 20.97 9.48
C GLY A 48 6.35 20.53 8.29
N SER A 49 6.88 19.29 8.31
CA SER A 49 7.54 18.72 7.13
C SER A 49 6.55 18.57 5.97
N PRO A 50 6.98 18.86 4.73
CA PRO A 50 6.16 18.58 3.56
C PRO A 50 6.06 17.07 3.29
N TYR A 51 6.97 16.27 3.84
CA TYR A 51 7.00 14.80 3.74
C TYR A 51 6.32 14.12 4.93
N ARG A 52 5.93 12.86 4.76
CA ARG A 52 5.33 12.00 5.78
C ARG A 52 6.36 11.16 6.53
N LEU A 53 7.41 10.71 5.85
CA LEU A 53 8.45 9.87 6.42
C LEU A 53 9.72 10.67 6.70
N LEU A 54 10.38 10.35 7.82
CA LEU A 54 11.65 10.95 8.19
C LEU A 54 12.72 10.70 7.12
N ALA A 55 12.74 9.50 6.53
CA ALA A 55 13.63 9.13 5.43
C ALA A 55 13.54 10.13 4.26
N SER A 56 12.32 10.41 3.78
CA SER A 56 12.07 11.33 2.68
C SER A 56 12.40 12.77 3.04
N HIS A 57 12.03 13.20 4.25
CA HIS A 57 12.40 14.51 4.79
C HIS A 57 13.92 14.71 4.84
N ARG A 58 14.66 13.70 5.31
CA ARG A 58 16.12 13.76 5.43
C ARG A 58 16.80 13.74 4.08
N THR A 59 16.27 12.98 3.11
CA THR A 59 16.72 13.03 1.71
C THR A 59 16.62 14.45 1.16
N TRP A 60 15.45 15.08 1.25
CA TRP A 60 15.25 16.44 0.72
C TRP A 60 16.09 17.48 1.46
N SER A 61 16.10 17.44 2.79
CA SER A 61 16.90 18.35 3.62
C SER A 61 18.40 18.25 3.28
N SER A 62 18.89 17.03 3.02
CA SER A 62 20.28 16.78 2.60
C SER A 62 20.59 17.40 1.24
N LEU A 63 19.68 17.26 0.27
CA LEU A 63 19.81 17.88 -1.06
C LEU A 63 19.86 19.41 -0.96
N GLN A 64 18.94 20.02 -0.20
CA GLN A 64 18.95 21.47 0.01
C GLN A 64 20.23 21.94 0.73
N ARG A 65 20.71 21.17 1.71
CA ARG A 65 21.90 21.52 2.49
C ARG A 65 23.17 21.53 1.63
N CYS A 66 23.30 20.62 0.67
CA CYS A 66 24.40 20.60 -0.31
C CYS A 66 24.59 21.93 -1.05
N TRP A 67 23.48 22.63 -1.32
CA TRP A 67 23.47 23.86 -2.12
C TRP A 67 23.18 25.13 -1.31
N SER A 68 23.05 25.01 0.01
CA SER A 68 22.86 26.15 0.91
C SER A 68 24.06 27.11 0.89
N ASP A 69 23.82 28.40 1.10
CA ASP A 69 24.87 29.43 1.08
C ASP A 69 25.94 29.23 2.17
N LYS A 70 25.56 28.55 3.27
CA LYS A 70 26.48 28.23 4.37
C LYS A 70 27.45 27.09 4.05
N MET A 71 27.13 26.26 3.05
CA MET A 71 27.90 25.07 2.72
C MET A 71 28.55 25.14 1.34
N PHE A 72 27.86 25.76 0.38
CA PHE A 72 28.28 25.80 -1.01
C PHE A 72 29.59 26.57 -1.17
N LEU A 73 30.61 25.89 -1.68
CA LEU A 73 31.86 26.49 -2.11
C LEU A 73 32.04 26.20 -3.61
N PRO A 74 32.25 27.21 -4.46
CA PRO A 74 32.42 27.01 -5.91
C PRO A 74 33.45 25.93 -6.27
N LEU A 75 34.59 25.91 -5.56
CA LEU A 75 35.66 24.93 -5.79
C LEU A 75 35.23 23.47 -5.52
N LEU A 76 34.13 23.26 -4.81
CA LEU A 76 33.57 21.95 -4.46
C LEU A 76 32.31 21.60 -5.23
N ALA A 77 31.86 22.43 -6.18
CA ALA A 77 30.59 22.22 -6.89
C ALA A 77 30.49 20.83 -7.54
N HIS A 78 31.57 20.34 -8.17
CA HIS A 78 31.60 18.99 -8.75
C HIS A 78 31.37 17.88 -7.71
N ARG A 79 31.89 18.03 -6.48
CA ARG A 79 31.71 17.07 -5.40
C ARG A 79 30.31 17.15 -4.79
N LEU A 80 29.78 18.36 -4.66
CA LEU A 80 28.41 18.61 -4.17
C LEU A 80 27.37 18.07 -5.16
N TRP A 81 27.62 18.24 -6.46
CA TRP A 81 26.80 17.63 -7.51
C TRP A 81 26.84 16.11 -7.45
N ARG A 82 28.04 15.52 -7.35
CA ARG A 82 28.17 14.06 -7.14
C ARG A 82 27.41 13.59 -5.90
N LEU A 83 27.52 14.30 -4.78
CA LEU A 83 26.79 13.98 -3.55
C LEU A 83 25.27 14.08 -3.74
N THR A 84 24.79 15.07 -4.48
CA THR A 84 23.36 15.23 -4.83
C THR A 84 22.82 13.98 -5.52
N LEU A 85 23.52 13.50 -6.55
CA LEU A 85 23.14 12.28 -7.27
C LEU A 85 23.26 11.03 -6.38
N GLN A 86 24.28 10.96 -5.53
CA GLN A 86 24.46 9.84 -4.60
C GLN A 86 23.32 9.76 -3.57
N ILE A 87 22.83 10.90 -3.05
CA ILE A 87 21.68 10.96 -2.15
C ILE A 87 20.43 10.40 -2.83
N LEU A 88 20.15 10.84 -4.07
CA LEU A 88 19.00 10.37 -4.85
C LEU A 88 19.09 8.87 -5.16
N ALA A 89 20.27 8.41 -5.59
CA ALA A 89 20.53 7.00 -5.87
C ALA A 89 20.34 6.13 -4.61
N ARG A 90 20.88 6.58 -3.47
CA ARG A 90 20.74 5.86 -2.20
C ARG A 90 19.29 5.78 -1.73
N TYR A 91 18.53 6.88 -1.87
CA TYR A 91 17.10 6.88 -1.55
C TYR A 91 16.29 5.98 -2.49
N SER A 92 16.61 5.94 -3.79
CA SER A 92 16.00 5.00 -4.74
C SER A 92 16.27 3.54 -4.35
N ILE A 93 17.51 3.21 -3.95
CA ILE A 93 17.86 1.88 -3.44
C ILE A 93 17.06 1.55 -2.18
N PHE A 94 16.97 2.49 -1.23
CA PHE A 94 16.17 2.31 -0.02
C PHE A 94 14.71 1.99 -0.33
N VAL A 95 14.09 2.72 -1.26
CA VAL A 95 12.70 2.45 -1.69
C VAL A 95 12.57 1.04 -2.31
N LYS A 96 13.56 0.60 -3.09
CA LYS A 96 13.60 -0.76 -3.64
C LYS A 96 13.77 -1.82 -2.54
N GLU A 97 14.51 -1.53 -1.49
CA GLU A 97 14.63 -2.40 -0.31
C GLU A 97 13.26 -2.53 0.41
N LEU A 98 12.51 -1.43 0.56
CA LEU A 98 11.15 -1.45 1.12
C LEU A 98 10.18 -2.30 0.29
N LEU A 99 10.34 -2.31 -1.03
CA LEU A 99 9.54 -3.15 -1.92
C LEU A 99 9.71 -4.65 -1.67
N LEU A 100 10.85 -5.08 -1.13
CA LEU A 100 11.12 -6.49 -0.84
C LEU A 100 10.59 -6.94 0.54
N ARG A 101 10.24 -6.01 1.43
CA ARG A 101 9.77 -6.33 2.80
C ARG A 101 8.35 -6.88 2.81
N PRO A 102 8.01 -7.93 3.59
CA PRO A 102 6.63 -8.40 3.66
C PRO A 102 5.71 -7.35 4.29
N ILE A 103 4.43 -7.37 3.92
CA ILE A 103 3.43 -6.53 4.56
C ILE A 103 3.00 -7.16 5.88
N SER A 104 2.92 -6.35 6.94
CA SER A 104 2.37 -6.80 8.23
C SER A 104 0.85 -6.71 8.21
N ASN A 105 0.17 -7.87 8.25
CA ASN A 105 -1.28 -7.95 8.35
C ASN A 105 -1.72 -7.81 9.81
N GLU A 106 -1.87 -6.57 10.29
CA GLU A 106 -2.54 -6.23 11.56
C GLU A 106 -4.07 -6.40 11.45
N SER A 107 -4.57 -7.42 10.75
CA SER A 107 -6.01 -7.63 10.50
C SER A 107 -6.62 -8.79 11.29
N ALA A 108 -6.02 -9.22 12.40
CA ALA A 108 -6.61 -10.25 13.27
C ALA A 108 -6.05 -10.31 14.70
N LYS A 109 -6.03 -9.21 15.48
CA LYS A 109 -6.09 -9.32 16.95
C LYS A 109 -6.95 -8.22 17.57
N ASP A 110 -8.08 -8.68 18.11
CA ASP A 110 -8.97 -7.96 19.00
C ASP A 110 -8.23 -7.18 20.10
N VAL A 111 -8.85 -6.06 20.43
CA VAL A 111 -8.62 -5.21 21.59
C VAL A 111 -8.43 -6.04 22.86
N LYS A 112 -7.21 -6.06 23.41
CA LYS A 112 -7.01 -6.19 24.86
C LYS A 112 -6.06 -5.09 25.33
N LYS A 113 -6.65 -4.10 26.02
CA LYS A 113 -5.91 -3.18 26.90
C LYS A 113 -5.06 -3.98 27.90
N PRO A 114 -3.82 -3.58 28.15
CA PRO A 114 -3.20 -3.79 29.46
C PRO A 114 -3.43 -2.54 30.30
N LEU A 115 -4.16 -2.74 31.40
CA LEU A 115 -4.28 -1.79 32.50
C LEU A 115 -2.92 -1.65 33.19
N VAL A 116 -2.57 -0.41 33.56
CA VAL A 116 -1.37 -0.01 34.29
C VAL A 116 -1.42 -0.50 35.75
N THR A 117 -0.36 -1.16 36.22
CA THR A 117 0.20 -1.14 37.61
C THR A 117 1.45 -2.02 37.60
N GLY A 118 2.62 -1.72 38.17
CA GLY A 118 3.16 -0.62 38.96
C GLY A 118 4.66 -0.92 39.18
N SER A 119 5.44 0.11 39.46
CA SER A 119 6.91 0.18 39.52
C SER A 119 7.61 -0.76 40.53
N LYS A 120 8.85 -1.18 40.21
CA LYS A 120 10.04 -0.97 41.07
C LYS A 120 11.37 -1.28 40.37
N ASP A 121 12.34 -0.39 40.62
CA ASP A 121 13.73 -0.35 40.16
C ASP A 121 14.69 -1.37 40.82
N LEU A 122 15.89 -1.47 40.22
CA LEU A 122 17.26 -1.62 40.78
C LEU A 122 18.07 -2.90 40.41
N SER A 123 18.90 -2.74 39.37
CA SER A 123 20.38 -2.76 39.30
C SER A 123 21.29 -3.85 39.95
N ILE A 124 22.34 -4.21 39.16
CA ILE A 124 23.72 -4.76 39.45
C ILE A 124 23.80 -6.26 39.89
N THR A 125 24.68 -7.19 39.47
CA THR A 125 26.09 -7.20 38.97
C THR A 125 26.48 -8.60 38.41
N GLN A 126 27.24 -8.62 37.30
CA GLN A 126 28.42 -9.44 36.95
C GLN A 126 28.55 -10.94 37.34
N GLY A 127 28.77 -11.80 36.33
CA GLY A 127 29.31 -13.16 36.48
C GLY A 127 29.70 -13.78 35.13
N ASN A 128 31.00 -13.97 34.92
CA ASN A 128 31.66 -14.47 33.70
C ASN A 128 31.66 -16.02 33.69
N CYS A 129 31.44 -16.67 32.55
CA CYS A 129 31.97 -18.03 32.29
C CYS A 129 31.99 -18.32 30.77
N GLU A 130 33.16 -18.68 30.26
CA GLU A 130 33.41 -19.12 28.89
C GLU A 130 33.03 -20.61 28.71
N ASP A 131 32.46 -20.99 27.55
CA ASP A 131 33.13 -21.83 26.53
C ASP A 131 32.15 -22.70 25.69
N GLN A 132 32.46 -22.74 24.38
CA GLN A 132 32.10 -23.64 23.27
C GLN A 132 30.72 -23.71 22.57
N ALA A 133 30.88 -23.71 21.24
CA ALA A 133 30.20 -24.50 20.21
C ALA A 133 29.06 -23.84 19.40
N SER A 134 29.45 -23.36 18.21
CA SER A 134 28.79 -23.43 16.91
C SER A 134 27.26 -23.64 16.87
N GLY A 135 26.54 -22.59 16.48
CA GLY A 135 25.14 -22.63 16.02
C GLY A 135 24.94 -21.68 14.82
N PRO A 136 24.06 -22.01 13.86
CA PRO A 136 24.03 -21.43 12.52
C PRO A 136 23.35 -20.05 12.47
N SER A 137 23.85 -19.20 11.56
CA SER A 137 23.28 -17.95 11.04
C SER A 137 22.14 -17.32 11.85
N GLU A 138 22.46 -16.22 12.53
CA GLU A 138 21.48 -15.19 12.90
C GLU A 138 20.71 -14.76 11.65
N THR A 139 19.52 -15.31 11.48
CA THR A 139 18.55 -14.79 10.53
C THR A 139 18.11 -13.45 11.09
N LYS A 140 18.62 -12.36 10.49
CA LYS A 140 18.15 -11.00 10.79
C LYS A 140 16.62 -11.01 10.80
N PRO A 141 15.96 -10.39 11.79
CA PRO A 141 14.51 -10.34 11.83
C PRO A 141 14.01 -9.70 10.54
N ILE A 142 13.10 -10.39 9.84
CA ILE A 142 12.47 -9.86 8.63
C ILE A 142 11.60 -8.68 9.06
N VAL A 143 12.07 -7.46 8.79
CA VAL A 143 11.33 -6.25 9.13
C VAL A 143 10.17 -6.10 8.16
N SER A 144 8.94 -6.14 8.68
CA SER A 144 7.73 -5.94 7.91
C SER A 144 7.41 -4.45 7.74
N VAL A 145 6.60 -4.13 6.74
CA VAL A 145 6.12 -2.76 6.47
C VAL A 145 4.60 -2.75 6.48
N SER A 146 3.99 -1.70 7.02
CA SER A 146 2.53 -1.53 6.97
C SER A 146 2.07 -0.96 5.63
N SER A 147 0.84 -1.31 5.23
CA SER A 147 0.19 -0.75 4.03
C SER A 147 0.12 0.78 4.05
N THR A 148 -0.17 1.37 5.23
CA THR A 148 -0.18 2.85 5.40
C THR A 148 1.19 3.48 5.16
N GLN A 149 2.27 2.83 5.60
CA GLN A 149 3.63 3.31 5.33
C GLN A 149 3.97 3.25 3.84
N LEU A 150 3.55 2.22 3.09
CA LEU A 150 3.75 2.17 1.64
C LEU A 150 3.01 3.31 0.93
N VAL A 151 1.80 3.63 1.38
CA VAL A 151 1.06 4.80 0.87
C VAL A 151 1.83 6.10 1.13
N TYR A 152 2.46 6.25 2.29
CA TYR A 152 3.32 7.39 2.60
C TYR A 152 4.57 7.43 1.71
N VAL A 153 5.22 6.29 1.44
CA VAL A 153 6.35 6.22 0.50
C VAL A 153 5.95 6.74 -0.88
N VAL A 154 4.81 6.30 -1.43
CA VAL A 154 4.32 6.77 -2.73
C VAL A 154 4.01 8.27 -2.70
N THR A 155 3.37 8.74 -1.62
CA THR A 155 3.06 10.17 -1.44
C THR A 155 4.34 11.01 -1.45
N ASP A 156 5.34 10.59 -0.68
CA ASP A 156 6.61 11.30 -0.54
C ASP A 156 7.47 11.22 -1.80
N LEU A 157 7.39 10.12 -2.56
CA LEU A 157 8.01 10.00 -3.88
C LEU A 157 7.41 11.00 -4.87
N HIS A 158 6.09 11.09 -4.97
CA HIS A 158 5.44 12.08 -5.84
C HIS A 158 5.84 13.50 -5.48
N ARG A 159 5.89 13.80 -4.18
CA ARG A 159 6.33 15.11 -3.70
C ARG A 159 7.79 15.40 -4.03
N LEU A 160 8.68 14.43 -3.82
CA LEU A 160 10.08 14.57 -4.18
C LEU A 160 10.24 14.85 -5.69
N GLN A 161 9.50 14.14 -6.53
CA GLN A 161 9.48 14.35 -7.98
C GLN A 161 9.09 15.79 -8.36
N GLU A 162 8.10 16.36 -7.67
CA GLU A 162 7.63 17.73 -7.90
C GLU A 162 8.65 18.79 -7.44
N GLN A 163 9.45 18.50 -6.42
CA GLN A 163 10.43 19.45 -5.88
C GLN A 163 11.81 19.36 -6.54
N LEU A 164 12.18 18.25 -7.21
CA LEU A 164 13.47 18.13 -7.90
C LEU A 164 13.73 19.24 -8.96
N PRO A 165 12.73 19.69 -9.74
CA PRO A 165 12.87 20.86 -10.59
C PRO A 165 13.24 22.15 -9.82
N GLU A 166 12.66 22.38 -8.63
CA GLU A 166 12.99 23.54 -7.78
C GLU A 166 14.44 23.50 -7.29
N LEU A 167 14.94 22.29 -7.00
CA LEU A 167 16.35 22.09 -6.66
C LEU A 167 17.25 22.49 -7.85
N LEU A 168 16.87 22.12 -9.07
CA LEU A 168 17.62 22.48 -10.27
C LEU A 168 17.67 24.00 -10.48
N GLU A 169 16.56 24.71 -10.24
CA GLU A 169 16.51 26.18 -10.27
C GLU A 169 17.39 26.83 -9.20
N THR A 170 17.62 26.16 -8.07
CA THR A 170 18.57 26.62 -7.04
C THR A 170 20.03 26.40 -7.47
N ILE A 171 20.31 25.31 -8.20
CA ILE A 171 21.65 24.91 -8.62
C ILE A 171 22.14 25.74 -9.81
N LYS A 172 21.27 25.98 -10.80
CA LYS A 172 21.63 26.65 -12.06
C LYS A 172 22.37 27.99 -11.86
N PRO A 173 21.85 28.96 -11.09
CA PRO A 173 22.52 30.26 -10.90
C PRO A 173 23.90 30.12 -10.24
N LYS A 174 24.02 29.21 -9.27
CA LYS A 174 25.29 28.96 -8.55
C LYS A 174 26.38 28.43 -9.48
N LEU A 175 26.00 27.62 -10.48
CA LEU A 175 26.93 27.10 -11.47
C LEU A 175 27.20 28.09 -12.60
N GLU A 176 26.20 28.88 -13.00
CA GLU A 176 26.35 29.92 -14.02
C GLU A 176 27.39 30.97 -13.61
N VAL A 177 27.36 31.42 -12.35
CA VAL A 177 28.36 32.34 -11.78
C VAL A 177 29.79 31.77 -11.86
N MET A 178 29.93 30.44 -11.89
CA MET A 178 31.22 29.77 -12.03
C MET A 178 31.66 29.61 -13.50
N GLY A 179 30.86 30.08 -14.46
CA GLY A 179 31.10 29.91 -15.89
C GLY A 179 30.76 28.52 -16.42
N PHE A 180 29.96 27.74 -15.70
CA PHE A 180 29.46 26.45 -16.19
C PHE A 180 28.45 26.67 -17.32
N LYS A 181 28.57 25.89 -18.40
CA LYS A 181 27.76 26.07 -19.63
C LYS A 181 26.89 24.87 -19.98
N ASN A 182 27.26 23.68 -19.53
CA ASN A 182 26.65 22.43 -19.99
C ASN A 182 25.46 22.02 -19.11
N PHE A 183 24.43 22.86 -19.06
CA PHE A 183 23.25 22.60 -18.22
C PHE A 183 22.43 21.41 -18.69
N SER A 184 22.51 21.02 -19.97
CA SER A 184 21.83 19.82 -20.48
C SER A 184 22.32 18.55 -19.80
N SER A 185 23.62 18.41 -19.52
CA SER A 185 24.14 17.24 -18.78
C SER A 185 23.65 17.18 -17.33
N ILE A 186 23.42 18.32 -16.68
CA ILE A 186 22.89 18.37 -15.30
C ILE A 186 21.42 18.00 -15.29
N SER A 187 20.63 18.57 -16.20
CA SER A 187 19.22 18.21 -16.36
C SER A 187 19.07 16.73 -16.67
N ALA A 188 19.82 16.19 -17.63
CA ALA A 188 19.75 14.77 -18.00
C ALA A 188 20.09 13.83 -16.84
N ALA A 189 21.14 14.12 -16.05
CA ALA A 189 21.47 13.30 -14.89
C ALA A 189 20.42 13.38 -13.76
N LEU A 190 19.73 14.50 -13.63
CA LEU A 190 18.60 14.65 -12.71
C LEU A 190 17.36 13.89 -13.22
N GLU A 191 17.09 13.96 -14.53
CA GLU A 191 16.04 13.19 -15.20
C GLU A 191 16.26 11.69 -15.02
N ASP A 192 17.49 11.18 -15.16
CA ASP A 192 17.82 9.77 -14.87
C ASP A 192 17.49 9.39 -13.41
N SER A 193 17.74 10.29 -12.47
CA SER A 193 17.41 10.10 -11.05
C SER A 193 15.90 10.10 -10.83
N GLN A 194 15.17 11.00 -11.50
CA GLN A 194 13.71 11.05 -11.49
C GLN A 194 13.12 9.76 -12.07
N LEU A 195 13.63 9.28 -13.20
CA LEU A 195 13.21 8.02 -13.83
C LEU A 195 13.39 6.83 -12.88
N SER A 196 14.56 6.72 -12.24
CA SER A 196 14.85 5.66 -11.26
C SER A 196 13.88 5.65 -10.08
N LEU A 197 13.53 6.84 -9.56
CA LEU A 197 12.56 6.99 -8.47
C LEU A 197 11.13 6.69 -8.95
N SER A 198 10.73 7.16 -10.14
CA SER A 198 9.39 6.91 -10.69
C SER A 198 9.18 5.45 -11.05
N ALA A 199 10.23 4.72 -11.43
CA ALA A 199 10.16 3.30 -11.75
C ALA A 199 9.75 2.44 -10.53
N CYS A 200 9.89 2.95 -9.31
CA CYS A 200 9.46 2.25 -8.10
C CYS A 200 7.94 2.37 -7.85
N VAL A 201 7.29 3.41 -8.38
CA VAL A 201 5.88 3.74 -8.08
C VAL A 201 4.90 2.66 -8.56
N PRO A 202 5.04 2.07 -9.78
CA PRO A 202 4.16 0.98 -10.22
C PRO A 202 4.23 -0.25 -9.31
N ALA A 203 5.44 -0.70 -8.95
CA ALA A 203 5.62 -1.86 -8.07
C ALA A 203 5.07 -1.60 -6.65
N LEU A 204 5.23 -0.37 -6.12
CA LEU A 204 4.64 0.03 -4.85
C LEU A 204 3.11 0.01 -4.92
N SER A 205 2.56 0.54 -6.01
CA SER A 205 1.12 0.57 -6.27
C SER A 205 0.53 -0.83 -6.35
N GLU A 206 1.13 -1.72 -7.12
CA GLU A 206 0.72 -3.12 -7.26
C GLU A 206 0.66 -3.80 -5.89
N LYS A 207 1.75 -3.66 -5.11
CA LYS A 207 1.85 -4.23 -3.77
C LYS A 207 0.78 -3.72 -2.80
N ILE A 208 0.49 -2.41 -2.83
CA ILE A 208 -0.60 -1.80 -2.04
C ILE A 208 -1.96 -2.35 -2.50
N THR A 209 -2.20 -2.42 -3.81
CA THR A 209 -3.49 -2.88 -4.34
C THR A 209 -3.72 -4.36 -4.09
N GLN A 210 -2.67 -5.18 -4.08
CA GLN A 210 -2.73 -6.61 -3.75
C GLN A 210 -3.14 -6.80 -2.28
N ASP A 211 -2.45 -6.13 -1.35
CA ASP A 211 -2.76 -6.18 0.08
C ASP A 211 -4.19 -5.72 0.38
N LEU A 212 -4.60 -4.59 -0.19
CA LEU A 212 -5.97 -4.10 -0.05
C LEU A 212 -6.99 -5.08 -0.64
N SER A 213 -6.67 -5.73 -1.76
CA SER A 213 -7.53 -6.72 -2.40
C SER A 213 -7.70 -7.97 -1.53
N GLU A 214 -6.60 -8.46 -0.96
CA GLU A 214 -6.64 -9.58 -0.02
C GLU A 214 -7.46 -9.23 1.24
N SER A 215 -7.30 -8.02 1.77
CA SER A 215 -8.10 -7.52 2.90
C SER A 215 -9.59 -7.45 2.54
N CYS A 216 -9.97 -6.86 1.40
CA CYS A 216 -11.36 -6.80 0.95
C CYS A 216 -11.95 -8.20 0.74
N PHE A 217 -11.21 -9.08 0.05
CA PHE A 217 -11.66 -10.43 -0.25
C PHE A 217 -11.82 -11.29 1.01
N SER A 218 -10.98 -11.09 2.04
CA SER A 218 -11.11 -11.82 3.31
C SER A 218 -12.52 -11.70 3.92
N HIS A 219 -13.16 -10.54 3.75
CA HIS A 219 -14.54 -10.31 4.16
C HIS A 219 -15.56 -10.84 3.13
N LEU A 220 -15.35 -10.60 1.83
CA LEU A 220 -16.23 -11.09 0.76
C LEU A 220 -16.33 -12.62 0.72
N LYS A 221 -15.28 -13.34 1.15
CA LYS A 221 -15.26 -14.80 1.30
C LYS A 221 -16.37 -15.31 2.23
N SER A 222 -16.92 -14.45 3.10
CA SER A 222 -18.07 -14.78 3.96
C SER A 222 -19.33 -15.19 3.18
N ALA A 223 -19.41 -14.93 1.88
CA ALA A 223 -20.46 -15.47 1.01
C ALA A 223 -20.55 -17.00 1.04
N LEU A 224 -19.45 -17.71 1.33
CA LEU A 224 -19.45 -19.16 1.53
C LEU A 224 -20.37 -19.62 2.67
N GLU A 225 -20.65 -18.74 3.64
CA GLU A 225 -21.50 -19.05 4.79
C GLU A 225 -22.99 -18.78 4.52
N VAL A 226 -23.33 -18.05 3.44
CA VAL A 226 -24.72 -17.72 3.09
C VAL A 226 -25.62 -18.95 2.99
N PRO A 227 -25.20 -20.07 2.35
CA PRO A 227 -26.00 -21.29 2.34
C PRO A 227 -26.34 -21.84 3.73
N ARG A 228 -25.40 -21.75 4.68
CA ARG A 228 -25.60 -22.24 6.06
C ARG A 228 -26.58 -21.35 6.83
N LEU A 229 -26.66 -20.06 6.49
CA LEU A 229 -27.57 -19.13 7.14
C LEU A 229 -29.04 -19.38 6.82
N TYR A 230 -29.36 -19.96 5.67
CA TYR A 230 -30.75 -20.16 5.21
C TYR A 230 -31.20 -21.62 5.26
N ARG A 231 -30.30 -22.58 5.04
CA ARG A 231 -30.67 -24.00 5.05
C ARG A 231 -31.16 -24.44 6.42
N ARG A 232 -32.45 -24.81 6.51
CA ARG A 232 -33.09 -25.38 7.71
C ARG A 232 -33.06 -24.45 8.93
N THR A 233 -32.93 -23.15 8.73
CA THR A 233 -32.86 -22.17 9.83
C THR A 233 -34.18 -21.42 10.06
N ASN A 234 -35.23 -21.71 9.30
CA ASN A 234 -36.52 -20.98 9.30
C ASN A 234 -36.36 -19.45 9.19
N LYS A 235 -35.19 -18.98 8.71
CA LYS A 235 -34.89 -17.55 8.61
C LYS A 235 -35.81 -16.89 7.58
N GLU A 236 -36.18 -15.64 7.87
CA GLU A 236 -37.02 -14.83 7.00
C GLU A 236 -36.39 -14.60 5.61
N VAL A 237 -37.22 -14.21 4.65
CA VAL A 237 -36.76 -13.92 3.28
C VAL A 237 -35.86 -12.68 3.32
N PRO A 238 -34.67 -12.72 2.70
CA PRO A 238 -33.75 -11.59 2.74
C PRO A 238 -34.27 -10.35 2.01
N VAL A 239 -34.11 -9.20 2.68
CA VAL A 239 -34.50 -7.88 2.20
C VAL A 239 -33.34 -6.88 2.15
N THR A 240 -32.27 -7.13 2.89
CA THR A 240 -31.08 -6.28 2.96
C THR A 240 -29.83 -7.07 2.58
N ALA A 241 -28.81 -6.36 2.11
CA ALA A 241 -27.49 -6.94 1.88
C ALA A 241 -26.83 -7.37 3.21
N SER A 242 -25.88 -8.30 3.08
CA SER A 242 -25.07 -8.84 4.17
C SER A 242 -24.03 -7.82 4.65
N SER A 243 -23.83 -7.74 5.96
CA SER A 243 -22.88 -6.81 6.59
C SER A 243 -21.40 -7.05 6.22
N TYR A 244 -21.07 -8.22 5.66
CA TYR A 244 -19.73 -8.49 5.19
C TYR A 244 -19.35 -7.60 3.99
N VAL A 245 -20.33 -7.13 3.20
CA VAL A 245 -20.06 -6.24 2.05
C VAL A 245 -19.55 -4.88 2.55
N ASP A 246 -20.19 -4.31 3.58
CA ASP A 246 -19.69 -3.08 4.23
C ASP A 246 -18.30 -3.27 4.84
N SER A 247 -18.09 -4.42 5.49
CA SER A 247 -16.80 -4.76 6.10
C SER A 247 -15.69 -4.86 5.05
N ALA A 248 -16.00 -5.46 3.89
CA ALA A 248 -15.08 -5.59 2.77
C ALA A 248 -14.67 -4.25 2.17
N LEU A 249 -15.56 -3.25 2.14
CA LEU A 249 -15.32 -1.96 1.52
C LEU A 249 -14.70 -0.93 2.47
N LYS A 250 -14.70 -1.21 3.78
CA LYS A 250 -14.14 -0.34 4.81
C LYS A 250 -12.68 0.07 4.55
N PRO A 251 -11.75 -0.82 4.12
CA PRO A 251 -10.38 -0.43 3.80
C PRO A 251 -10.29 0.61 2.67
N LEU A 252 -11.16 0.49 1.66
CA LEU A 252 -11.20 1.40 0.51
C LEU A 252 -11.70 2.81 0.91
N TYR A 253 -12.74 2.86 1.75
CA TYR A 253 -13.22 4.13 2.31
C TYR A 253 -12.20 4.78 3.25
N GLN A 254 -11.43 3.98 4.00
CA GLN A 254 -10.34 4.49 4.84
C GLN A 254 -9.20 5.07 4.01
N LEU A 255 -8.82 4.40 2.92
CA LEU A 255 -7.83 4.91 1.96
C LEU A 255 -8.28 6.26 1.40
N GLN A 256 -9.52 6.34 0.91
CA GLN A 256 -10.05 7.56 0.31
C GLN A 256 -10.11 8.70 1.34
N SER A 257 -10.66 8.46 2.54
CA SER A 257 -10.80 9.51 3.57
C SER A 257 -9.46 10.00 4.14
N ARG A 258 -8.50 9.10 4.39
CA ARG A 258 -7.21 9.47 5.01
C ARG A 258 -6.23 10.15 4.05
N HIS A 259 -6.39 9.93 2.75
CA HIS A 259 -5.41 10.33 1.73
C HIS A 259 -5.97 11.19 0.60
N LYS A 260 -7.27 11.56 0.61
CA LYS A 260 -7.91 12.40 -0.42
C LYS A 260 -7.11 13.66 -0.78
N ASP A 261 -6.63 14.38 0.24
CA ASP A 261 -5.93 15.66 0.04
C ASP A 261 -4.40 15.49 -0.08
N LYS A 262 -3.92 14.24 -0.01
CA LYS A 262 -2.48 13.92 0.08
C LYS A 262 -1.95 13.27 -1.19
N LEU A 263 -2.76 12.43 -1.82
CA LEU A 263 -2.44 11.77 -3.09
C LEU A 263 -3.18 12.45 -4.25
N LYS A 264 -2.64 12.28 -5.46
CA LYS A 264 -3.36 12.68 -6.67
C LYS A 264 -4.62 11.84 -6.78
N GLN A 265 -5.75 12.49 -7.06
CA GLN A 265 -7.04 11.82 -7.19
C GLN A 265 -7.02 10.69 -8.24
N ALA A 266 -6.22 10.86 -9.30
CA ALA A 266 -6.00 9.83 -10.32
C ALA A 266 -5.37 8.54 -9.74
N THR A 267 -4.36 8.67 -8.86
CA THR A 267 -3.71 7.53 -8.20
C THR A 267 -4.67 6.80 -7.28
N ILE A 268 -5.45 7.52 -6.47
CA ILE A 268 -6.47 6.90 -5.61
C ILE A 268 -7.49 6.14 -6.46
N ARG A 269 -8.00 6.76 -7.53
CA ARG A 269 -8.97 6.13 -8.43
C ARG A 269 -8.41 4.84 -9.04
N GLN A 270 -7.17 4.88 -9.52
CA GLN A 270 -6.48 3.71 -10.09
C GLN A 270 -6.34 2.59 -9.06
N TRP A 271 -5.96 2.90 -7.82
CA TRP A 271 -5.83 1.89 -6.77
C TRP A 271 -7.18 1.28 -6.40
N LEU A 272 -8.23 2.09 -6.25
CA LEU A 272 -9.57 1.59 -5.97
C LEU A 272 -10.05 0.65 -7.09
N GLU A 273 -9.87 1.04 -8.36
CA GLU A 273 -10.27 0.24 -9.52
C GLU A 273 -9.51 -1.10 -9.61
N ALA A 274 -8.19 -1.08 -9.41
CA ALA A 274 -7.36 -2.28 -9.41
C ALA A 274 -7.73 -3.23 -8.26
N THR A 275 -7.87 -2.69 -7.04
CA THR A 275 -8.24 -3.48 -5.87
C THR A 275 -9.64 -4.08 -6.00
N LEU A 276 -10.63 -3.30 -6.44
CA LEU A 276 -11.98 -3.80 -6.66
C LEU A 276 -12.02 -4.84 -7.77
N SER A 277 -11.28 -4.65 -8.86
CA SER A 277 -11.21 -5.62 -9.96
C SER A 277 -10.69 -6.98 -9.51
N GLU A 278 -9.63 -7.01 -8.70
CA GLU A 278 -9.04 -8.25 -8.21
C GLU A 278 -9.94 -8.92 -7.15
N SER A 279 -10.42 -8.16 -6.17
CA SER A 279 -11.27 -8.71 -5.10
C SER A 279 -12.64 -9.15 -5.61
N THR A 280 -13.22 -8.42 -6.57
CA THR A 280 -14.49 -8.79 -7.23
C THR A 280 -14.32 -10.02 -8.11
N HIS A 281 -13.17 -10.21 -8.77
CA HIS A 281 -12.92 -11.43 -9.54
C HIS A 281 -12.91 -12.67 -8.65
N LYS A 282 -12.19 -12.65 -7.52
CA LYS A 282 -12.20 -13.75 -6.54
C LYS A 282 -13.58 -13.96 -5.92
N TYR A 283 -14.31 -12.86 -5.69
CA TYR A 283 -15.68 -12.92 -5.20
C TYR A 283 -16.63 -13.56 -6.23
N TYR A 284 -16.46 -13.27 -7.51
CA TYR A 284 -17.21 -13.90 -8.60
C TYR A 284 -17.00 -15.42 -8.62
N GLU A 285 -15.75 -15.88 -8.52
CA GLU A 285 -15.45 -17.32 -8.44
C GLU A 285 -16.15 -17.96 -7.23
N THR A 286 -16.06 -17.30 -6.07
CA THR A 286 -16.70 -17.76 -4.83
C THR A 286 -18.23 -17.86 -4.98
N VAL A 287 -18.88 -16.83 -5.51
CA VAL A 287 -20.34 -16.80 -5.71
C VAL A 287 -20.76 -17.84 -6.76
N SER A 288 -20.00 -18.00 -7.83
CA SER A 288 -20.22 -19.04 -8.85
C SER A 288 -20.20 -20.43 -8.24
N ASP A 289 -19.19 -20.74 -7.41
CA ASP A 289 -19.09 -22.03 -6.73
C ASP A 289 -20.27 -22.28 -5.77
N VAL A 290 -20.68 -21.26 -5.02
CA VAL A 290 -21.84 -21.33 -4.13
C VAL A 290 -23.12 -21.62 -4.92
N LEU A 291 -23.38 -20.87 -6.00
CA LEU A 291 -24.57 -21.04 -6.83
C LEU A 291 -24.58 -22.41 -7.54
N ASN A 292 -23.43 -22.87 -8.03
CA ASN A 292 -23.29 -24.21 -8.61
C ASN A 292 -23.57 -25.32 -7.58
N SER A 293 -23.12 -25.15 -6.34
CA SER A 293 -23.41 -26.08 -5.24
C SER A 293 -24.90 -26.12 -4.90
N VAL A 294 -25.54 -24.95 -4.81
CA VAL A 294 -26.99 -24.82 -4.58
C VAL A 294 -27.77 -25.51 -5.70
N ARG A 295 -27.44 -25.25 -6.97
CA ARG A 295 -28.10 -25.89 -8.11
C ARG A 295 -27.99 -27.42 -8.10
N LYS A 296 -26.78 -27.96 -7.88
CA LYS A 296 -26.56 -29.42 -7.81
C LYS A 296 -27.38 -30.06 -6.68
N MET A 297 -27.46 -29.38 -5.53
CA MET A 297 -28.23 -29.86 -4.39
C MET A 297 -29.73 -29.85 -4.67
N GLU A 298 -30.23 -28.77 -5.26
CA GLU A 298 -31.63 -28.66 -5.66
C GLU A 298 -32.01 -29.75 -6.67
N GLU A 299 -31.20 -29.97 -7.71
CA GLU A 299 -31.40 -31.03 -8.69
C GLU A 299 -31.41 -32.43 -8.04
N SER A 300 -30.52 -32.67 -7.06
CA SER A 300 -30.50 -33.94 -6.32
C SER A 300 -31.78 -34.14 -5.49
N LEU A 301 -32.29 -33.09 -4.86
CA LEU A 301 -33.54 -33.11 -4.10
C LEU A 301 -34.77 -33.30 -5.01
N LYS A 302 -34.78 -32.66 -6.18
CA LYS A 302 -35.81 -32.87 -7.22
C LYS A 302 -35.84 -34.34 -7.68
N ARG A 303 -34.67 -34.93 -8.00
CA ARG A 303 -34.56 -36.36 -8.35
C ARG A 303 -35.00 -37.30 -7.23
N LEU A 304 -34.60 -37.02 -5.98
CA LEU A 304 -35.02 -37.81 -4.81
C LEU A 304 -36.54 -37.75 -4.59
N LYS A 305 -37.15 -36.56 -4.71
CA LYS A 305 -38.60 -36.39 -4.61
C LYS A 305 -39.32 -37.14 -5.75
N GLN A 306 -38.80 -37.10 -6.97
CA GLN A 306 -39.37 -37.82 -8.11
C GLN A 306 -39.26 -39.34 -7.94
N ALA A 307 -38.14 -39.86 -7.43
CA ALA A 307 -37.96 -41.27 -7.12
C ALA A 307 -38.85 -41.79 -5.99
N ARG A 308 -39.27 -40.92 -5.05
CA ARG A 308 -40.26 -41.27 -4.01
C ARG A 308 -41.71 -41.25 -4.51
N ARG A 309 -41.99 -40.57 -5.63
CA ARG A 309 -43.34 -40.49 -6.23
C ARG A 309 -43.72 -41.73 -7.04
N THR A 310 -42.79 -42.64 -7.32
CA THR A 310 -43.07 -43.91 -8.03
C THR A 310 -43.66 -45.00 -7.13
N THR A 311 -43.87 -44.74 -5.84
CA THR A 311 -44.62 -45.61 -4.91
C THR A 311 -46.02 -45.02 -4.68
N PRO A 312 -47.13 -45.77 -4.88
CA PRO A 312 -48.46 -45.22 -4.74
C PRO A 312 -48.79 -45.01 -3.25
N ALA A 313 -48.67 -43.78 -2.76
CA ALA A 313 -49.22 -43.37 -1.48
C ALA A 313 -49.75 -41.92 -1.54
N SER A 314 -50.87 -41.75 -0.84
CA SER A 314 -51.87 -40.68 -0.79
C SER A 314 -51.43 -39.21 -0.90
N PRO A 315 -52.34 -38.31 -1.33
CA PRO A 315 -52.10 -36.87 -1.47
C PRO A 315 -52.01 -36.20 -0.10
N ALA A 316 -50.80 -36.11 0.46
CA ALA A 316 -50.52 -35.34 1.66
C ALA A 316 -49.97 -33.95 1.29
N GLY A 317 -50.81 -32.94 1.51
CA GLY A 317 -50.44 -31.57 1.86
C GLY A 317 -49.47 -30.81 0.94
N LEU A 318 -50.03 -30.03 0.02
CA LEU A 318 -49.35 -28.84 -0.53
C LEU A 318 -49.14 -27.83 0.61
N SER A 319 -48.05 -27.98 1.36
CA SER A 319 -47.65 -27.01 2.37
C SER A 319 -46.64 -26.05 1.77
N GLY A 320 -47.08 -24.82 1.55
CA GLY A 320 -46.26 -23.61 1.55
C GLY A 320 -45.87 -23.07 0.18
N GLY A 321 -46.64 -22.11 -0.34
CA GLY A 321 -46.21 -21.17 -1.39
C GLY A 321 -45.16 -20.16 -0.89
N GLY A 322 -44.21 -20.63 -0.07
CA GLY A 322 -43.11 -19.83 0.45
C GLY A 322 -41.83 -20.09 -0.32
N MET A 323 -41.02 -19.04 -0.46
CA MET A 323 -39.67 -19.07 -1.05
C MET A 323 -38.82 -20.22 -0.46
N SER A 324 -38.26 -21.07 -1.31
CA SER A 324 -37.36 -22.17 -0.89
C SER A 324 -36.10 -21.63 -0.22
N ASP A 325 -35.44 -22.43 0.62
CA ASP A 325 -34.14 -22.07 1.22
C ASP A 325 -33.10 -21.76 0.13
N ASP A 326 -33.09 -22.54 -0.97
CA ASP A 326 -32.19 -22.32 -2.12
C ASP A 326 -32.50 -21.00 -2.86
N ASP A 327 -33.77 -20.62 -2.93
CA ASP A 327 -34.19 -19.35 -3.51
C ASP A 327 -33.81 -18.16 -2.61
N LYS A 328 -33.92 -18.32 -1.28
CA LYS A 328 -33.43 -17.31 -0.31
C LYS A 328 -31.92 -17.09 -0.46
N ILE A 329 -31.14 -18.15 -0.69
CA ILE A 329 -29.70 -18.06 -0.93
C ILE A 329 -29.41 -17.24 -2.20
N ARG A 330 -30.05 -17.56 -3.33
CA ARG A 330 -29.90 -16.82 -4.59
C ARG A 330 -30.28 -15.35 -4.42
N ARG A 331 -31.40 -15.08 -3.73
CA ARG A 331 -31.88 -13.72 -3.44
C ARG A 331 -30.90 -12.94 -2.56
N GLN A 332 -30.32 -13.55 -1.52
CA GLN A 332 -29.32 -12.88 -0.68
C GLN A 332 -28.09 -12.49 -1.51
N LEU A 333 -27.54 -13.41 -2.29
CA LEU A 333 -26.36 -13.14 -3.12
C LEU A 333 -26.64 -12.03 -4.16
N ALA A 334 -27.84 -11.99 -4.73
CA ALA A 334 -28.26 -10.91 -5.63
C ALA A 334 -28.33 -9.56 -4.91
N LEU A 335 -28.85 -9.50 -3.67
CA LEU A 335 -28.85 -8.27 -2.86
C LEU A 335 -27.43 -7.83 -2.52
N ASP A 336 -26.55 -8.76 -2.17
CA ASP A 336 -25.16 -8.48 -1.79
C ASP A 336 -24.36 -7.91 -2.96
N VAL A 337 -24.54 -8.47 -4.18
CA VAL A 337 -23.89 -7.98 -5.40
C VAL A 337 -24.47 -6.64 -5.86
N ALA A 338 -25.79 -6.46 -5.80
CA ALA A 338 -26.41 -5.17 -6.13
C ALA A 338 -25.88 -4.06 -5.22
N TYR A 339 -25.84 -4.32 -3.91
CA TYR A 339 -25.32 -3.38 -2.93
C TYR A 339 -23.82 -3.10 -3.14
N LEU A 340 -23.00 -4.12 -3.45
CA LEU A 340 -21.61 -3.91 -3.84
C LEU A 340 -21.49 -2.95 -5.03
N GLY A 341 -22.34 -3.10 -6.05
CA GLY A 341 -22.41 -2.20 -7.21
C GLY A 341 -22.73 -0.76 -6.83
N GLU A 342 -23.75 -0.55 -6.01
CA GLU A 342 -24.13 0.78 -5.51
C GLU A 342 -22.98 1.46 -4.75
N GLN A 343 -22.24 0.69 -3.93
CA GLN A 343 -21.09 1.24 -3.21
C GLN A 343 -19.91 1.58 -4.14
N ILE A 344 -19.66 0.78 -5.18
CA ILE A 344 -18.65 1.09 -6.20
C ILE A 344 -18.96 2.42 -6.89
N GLU A 345 -20.23 2.65 -7.25
CA GLU A 345 -20.68 3.90 -7.85
C GLU A 345 -20.57 5.08 -6.87
N LYS A 346 -20.90 4.85 -5.59
CA LYS A 346 -20.74 5.85 -4.51
C LYS A 346 -19.28 6.26 -4.30
N MET A 347 -18.32 5.37 -4.55
CA MET A 347 -16.88 5.69 -4.54
C MET A 347 -16.43 6.50 -5.77
N GLY A 348 -17.31 6.73 -6.75
CA GLY A 348 -17.04 7.50 -7.97
C GLY A 348 -16.47 6.67 -9.13
N LEU A 349 -16.60 5.34 -9.06
CA LEU A 349 -16.17 4.41 -10.10
C LEU A 349 -17.36 3.94 -10.93
N ARG A 350 -17.10 3.38 -12.12
CA ARG A 350 -18.13 2.75 -12.94
C ARG A 350 -18.02 1.25 -12.78
N THR A 351 -19.13 0.60 -12.44
CA THR A 351 -19.24 -0.87 -12.30
C THR A 351 -18.77 -1.62 -13.55
N LYS A 352 -18.93 -1.03 -14.74
CA LYS A 352 -18.48 -1.59 -16.02
C LYS A 352 -16.96 -1.66 -16.18
N ASP A 353 -16.23 -0.79 -15.50
CA ASP A 353 -14.76 -0.74 -15.55
C ASP A 353 -14.14 -1.76 -14.58
N ILE A 354 -14.93 -2.30 -13.64
CA ILE A 354 -14.47 -3.28 -12.66
C ILE A 354 -14.49 -4.68 -13.27
N ARG A 355 -13.31 -5.32 -13.31
CA ARG A 355 -13.16 -6.68 -13.84
C ARG A 355 -14.12 -7.65 -13.15
N SER A 356 -14.83 -8.45 -13.94
CA SER A 356 -15.79 -9.48 -13.50
C SER A 356 -17.06 -8.97 -12.81
N PHE A 357 -17.20 -7.67 -12.50
CA PHE A 357 -18.43 -7.17 -11.90
C PHE A 357 -19.65 -7.33 -12.82
N PRO A 358 -19.60 -7.00 -14.13
CA PRO A 358 -20.74 -7.22 -15.02
C PRO A 358 -21.17 -8.70 -15.09
N ALA A 359 -20.20 -9.60 -15.24
CA ALA A 359 -20.46 -11.04 -15.26
C ALA A 359 -21.03 -11.55 -13.92
N LEU A 360 -20.57 -11.01 -12.79
CA LEU A 360 -21.12 -11.31 -11.47
C LEU A 360 -22.57 -10.85 -11.32
N ALA A 361 -22.89 -9.64 -11.79
CA ALA A 361 -24.24 -9.10 -11.76
C ALA A 361 -25.20 -9.95 -12.62
N GLU A 362 -24.77 -10.34 -13.82
CA GLU A 362 -25.54 -11.23 -14.70
C GLU A 362 -25.74 -12.62 -14.09
N LEU A 363 -24.69 -13.20 -13.48
CA LEU A 363 -24.74 -14.51 -12.84
C LEU A 363 -25.78 -14.57 -11.72
N VAL A 364 -25.80 -13.58 -10.82
CA VAL A 364 -26.77 -13.56 -9.71
C VAL A 364 -28.18 -13.20 -10.17
N ALA A 365 -28.33 -12.37 -11.21
CA ALA A 365 -29.63 -12.07 -11.82
C ALA A 365 -30.24 -13.33 -12.44
N ALA A 366 -29.49 -14.05 -13.27
CA ALA A 366 -29.94 -15.29 -13.89
C ALA A 366 -30.30 -16.36 -12.84
N ALA A 367 -29.52 -16.46 -11.75
CA ALA A 367 -29.83 -17.39 -10.67
C ALA A 367 -31.12 -17.01 -9.91
N LYS A 368 -31.36 -15.71 -9.69
CA LYS A 368 -32.58 -15.21 -9.05
C LYS A 368 -33.82 -15.40 -9.94
N ASP A 369 -33.68 -15.20 -11.24
CA ASP A 369 -34.79 -15.34 -12.19
C ASP A 369 -35.21 -16.81 -12.35
N GLN A 370 -34.26 -17.75 -12.33
CA GLN A 370 -34.57 -19.19 -12.27
C GLN A 370 -35.42 -19.55 -11.04
N ALA A 371 -35.13 -18.97 -9.88
CA ALA A 371 -35.92 -19.18 -8.67
C ALA A 371 -37.36 -18.65 -8.76
N THR A 372 -37.59 -17.59 -9.52
CA THR A 372 -38.93 -17.00 -9.69
C THR A 372 -39.75 -17.69 -10.78
N ALA A 373 -39.11 -18.21 -11.83
CA ALA A 373 -39.78 -18.98 -12.89
C ALA A 373 -40.24 -20.38 -12.45
N GLU A 374 -39.65 -20.95 -11.39
CA GLU A 374 -40.01 -22.27 -10.85
C GLU A 374 -41.07 -22.22 -9.73
N GLN A 375 -41.55 -21.03 -9.35
CA GLN A 375 -42.68 -20.86 -8.43
C GLN A 375 -44.00 -20.87 -9.23
N PRO A 376 -44.96 -21.77 -8.91
CA PRO A 376 -46.19 -21.95 -9.68
C PRO A 376 -47.18 -20.79 -9.59
#